data_AF-A0A7C6A062-F1
#
_entry.id   AF-A0A7C6A062-F1
#
_cell.length_a   1.000
_cell.length_b   1.000
_cell.length_c   1.000
_cell.angle_alpha   90.00
_cell.angle_beta   90.00
_cell.angle_gamma   90.00
#
_symmetry.space_group_name_H-M   'P 1'
#
loop_
_entity.id
_entity.type
_entity.pdbx_description
1 polymer ?
#
loop_
_entity_poly.entity_id
_entity_poly.type
_entity_poly.pdbx_seq_one_letter_code
_entity_poly.pdbx_strand_id
1 'polypeptide(L)' 'MAHRTWGGRFAEGPDALAARFNASLSFDQALWREDLWQNRVHARMLKEVGLLSEEELRAIL' A
#
# COMPACT_ATOMS: atom_id res chain seq x y z
N MET A 1 2.58 16.72 4.96
CA MET A 1 3.62 15.78 5.40
C MET A 1 3.22 14.40 4.91
N ALA A 2 4.08 13.70 4.17
CA ALA A 2 3.74 12.38 3.64
C ALA A 2 3.51 11.41 4.81
N HIS A 3 2.26 10.94 4.95
CA HIS A 3 1.92 9.88 5.90
C HIS A 3 2.58 8.59 5.40
N ARG A 4 3.76 8.27 5.93
CA ARG A 4 4.44 7.00 5.63
C ARG A 4 3.57 5.88 6.18
N THR A 5 3.11 4.98 5.31
CA THR A 5 2.27 3.82 5.64
C THR A 5 3.03 2.73 6.37
N TRP A 6 4.36 2.84 6.46
CA TRP A 6 5.27 1.95 7.17
C TRP A 6 6.20 2.76 8.09
N GLY A 7 6.32 2.31 9.35
CA GLY A 7 7.20 2.94 10.35
C GLY A 7 6.44 3.70 11.43
N GLY A 8 6.04 2.97 12.48
CA GLY A 8 5.31 3.54 13.62
C GLY A 8 5.87 3.16 15.00
N ARG A 9 7.05 2.54 15.06
CA ARG A 9 7.64 2.10 16.34
C ARG A 9 8.58 3.13 16.97
N PHE A 10 9.14 4.04 16.18
CA PHE A 10 10.08 5.05 16.66
C PHE A 10 9.41 6.43 16.67
N ALA A 11 9.74 7.24 17.68
CA ALA A 11 9.25 8.62 17.77
C ALA A 11 9.80 9.51 16.65
N GLU A 12 10.96 9.14 16.10
CA GLU A 12 11.64 9.85 15.03
C GLU A 12 11.68 9.00 13.74
N GLY A 13 11.84 9.69 12.61
CA GLY A 13 12.01 9.01 11.33
C GLY A 13 13.38 8.33 11.20
N PRO A 14 13.53 7.37 10.26
CA PRO A 14 14.83 6.80 9.97
C PRO A 14 15.82 7.87 9.48
N ASP A 15 17.09 7.65 9.79
CA ASP A 15 18.20 8.42 9.22
C ASP A 15 18.13 8.45 7.69
N ALA A 16 18.60 9.54 7.08
CA ALA A 16 18.51 9.76 5.64
C ALA A 16 19.24 8.68 4.82
N LEU A 17 20.38 8.17 5.31
CA LEU A 17 21.11 7.09 4.65
C LEU A 17 20.32 5.79 4.73
N ALA A 18 19.78 5.47 5.92
CA ALA A 18 18.95 4.29 6.11
C ALA A 18 17.69 4.33 5.24
N ALA A 19 17.04 5.49 5.10
CA ALA A 19 15.88 5.65 4.25
C ALA A 19 16.21 5.42 2.76
N ARG A 20 17.34 5.96 2.28
CA ARG A 20 17.80 5.76 0.90
C ARG A 20 18.19 4.32 0.62
N PHE A 21 18.85 3.66 1.58
CA PHE A 21 19.24 2.26 1.45
C PHE A 21 18.03 1.32 1.36
N ASN A 22 16.96 1.60 2.11
CA ASN A 22 15.73 0.80 2.10
C ASN A 22 14.76 1.11 0.93
N ALA A 23 15.01 2.15 0.14
CA ALA A 23 14.11 2.53 -0.94
C ALA A 23 14.20 1.53 -2.10
N SER A 24 13.08 0.87 -2.43
CA SER A 24 13.01 -0.15 -3.48
C SER A 24 12.31 0.30 -4.77
N LEU A 25 11.75 1.52 -4.79
CA LEU A 25 10.96 2.04 -5.92
C LEU A 25 11.69 1.93 -7.27
N SER A 26 13.02 2.10 -7.29
CA SER A 26 13.81 2.05 -8.53
C SER A 26 13.68 0.72 -9.30
N PHE A 27 13.33 -0.37 -8.62
CA PHE A 27 13.11 -1.68 -9.23
C PHE A 27 11.70 -2.22 -9.01
N ASP A 28 11.07 -1.97 -7.86
CA ASP A 28 9.71 -2.46 -7.57
C ASP A 28 8.64 -1.85 -8.48
N GLN A 29 8.91 -0.68 -9.09
CA GLN A 29 7.98 -0.08 -10.05
C GLN A 29 7.64 -1.03 -11.21
N ALA A 30 8.46 -2.03 -11.52
CA ALA A 30 8.15 -3.03 -12.53
C ALA A 30 6.91 -3.88 -12.18
N LEU A 31 6.58 -4.00 -10.89
CA LEU A 31 5.49 -4.83 -10.35
C LEU A 31 4.15 -4.09 -10.23
N TRP A 32 4.03 -2.87 -10.78
CA TRP A 32 2.84 -2.04 -10.61
C TRP A 32 1.55 -2.69 -11.13
N ARG A 33 1.66 -3.56 -12.14
CA ARG A 33 0.50 -4.22 -12.76
C ARG A 33 -0.04 -5.31 -11.85
N GLU A 34 0.85 -6.08 -11.25
CA GLU A 34 0.58 -7.13 -10.29
C GLU A 34 -0.06 -6.53 -9.03
N ASP A 35 0.48 -5.40 -8.53
CA ASP A 35 -0.09 -4.67 -7.39
C ASP A 35 -1.52 -4.19 -7.69
N LEU A 36 -1.76 -3.55 -8.84
CA LEU A 36 -3.10 -3.10 -9.24
C LEU A 36 -4.08 -4.27 -9.39
N TRP A 37 -3.63 -5.39 -9.96
CA TRP A 37 -4.45 -6.59 -10.09
C TRP A 37 -4.81 -7.18 -8.72
N GLN A 38 -3.83 -7.34 -7.83
CA GLN A 38 -4.02 -7.86 -6.49
C GLN A 38 -4.96 -6.97 -5.69
N ASN A 39 -4.79 -5.65 -5.73
CA ASN A 39 -5.64 -4.70 -5.01
C ASN A 39 -7.11 -4.83 -5.41
N ARG A 40 -7.41 -4.98 -6.71
CA ARG A 40 -8.78 -5.19 -7.20
C ARG A 40 -9.37 -6.52 -6.74
N VAL A 41 -8.59 -7.60 -6.77
CA VAL A 41 -9.03 -8.92 -6.30
C VAL A 41 -9.27 -8.88 -4.79
N HIS A 42 -8.36 -8.27 -4.03
CA HIS A 42 -8.45 -8.17 -2.58
C HIS A 42 -9.67 -7.33 -2.17
N ALA A 43 -9.91 -6.18 -2.80
CA ALA A 43 -11.08 -5.36 -2.52
C ALA A 43 -12.40 -6.12 -2.76
N ARG A 44 -12.49 -6.89 -3.86
CA ARG A 44 -13.67 -7.74 -4.14
C ARG A 44 -13.87 -8.81 -3.07
N MET A 45 -12.78 -9.47 -2.66
CA MET A 45 -12.81 -10.47 -1.58
C MET A 45 -13.25 -9.82 -0.26
N LEU A 46 -12.73 -8.64 0.10
CA LEU A 46 -13.13 -7.92 1.31
C LEU A 46 -14.63 -7.58 1.32
N LYS A 47 -15.21 -7.21 0.18
CA LYS A 47 -16.66 -7.03 0.05
C LYS A 47 -17.43 -8.35 0.22
N GLU A 48 -16.90 -9.45 -0.32
CA GLU A 48 -17.54 -10.77 -0.20
C GLU A 48 -17.61 -11.26 1.25
N VAL A 49 -16.56 -11.03 2.05
CA VAL A 49 -16.55 -11.35 3.48
C VAL A 49 -17.24 -10.31 4.36
N GLY A 50 -17.86 -9.28 3.77
CA GLY A 50 -18.65 -8.26 4.47
C GLY A 50 -17.83 -7.19 5.18
N LEU A 51 -16.53 -7.05 4.87
CA LEU A 51 -15.67 -5.99 5.42
C LEU A 51 -15.74 -4.68 4.64
N LEU A 52 -16.26 -4.70 3.40
CA LEU A 52 -16.55 -3.51 2.61
C LEU A 52 -18.01 -3.53 2.17
N SER A 53 -18.63 -2.35 2.16
CA SER A 53 -19.88 -2.11 1.46
C SER A 53 -19.67 -2.08 -0.06
N GLU A 54 -20.77 -2.20 -0.81
CA GLU A 54 -20.73 -2.07 -2.27
C GLU A 54 -20.30 -0.66 -2.71
N GLU A 55 -20.65 0.38 -1.95
CA GLU A 55 -20.23 1.76 -2.23
C GLU A 55 -18.71 1.93 -2.06
N GLU A 56 -18.16 1.37 -0.98
CA GLU A 56 -16.71 1.40 -0.73
C GLU A 56 -15.95 0.60 -1.79
N LEU A 57 -16.46 -0.58 -2.19
CA LEU A 57 -15.86 -1.35 -3.28
C LEU A 57 -15.83 -0.55 -4.58
N ARG A 58 -16.93 0.12 -4.94
CA ARG A 58 -17.00 0.97 -6.14
C ARG A 58 -16.02 2.13 -6.11
N ALA A 59 -15.77 2.72 -4.93
CA ALA A 59 -14.83 3.82 -4.78
C ALA A 59 -13.36 3.38 -4.94
N ILE A 60 -13.05 2.10 -4.70
CA ILE A 60 -11.68 1.55 -4.81
C ILE A 60 -11.35 1.09 -6.25
N LEU A 61 -12.32 0.55 -6.99
CA LEU A 61 -12.12 -0.08 -8.31
C LEU A 61 -12.02 0.92 -9.46
#